data_AF-A0A5C3EA28-F1
#
_entry.id   AF-A0A5C3EA28-F1
#
_cell.length_a   1.000
_cell.length_b   1.000
_cell.length_c   1.000
_cell.angle_alpha   90.00
_cell.angle_beta   90.00
_cell.angle_gamma   90.00
#
_symmetry.space_group_name_H-M   'P 1'
#
loop_
_entity.id
_entity.type
_entity.pdbx_description
1 polymer ?
#
loop_
_entity_poly.entity_id
_entity_poly.type
_entity_poly.pdbx_seq_one_letter_code
_entity_poly.pdbx_strand_id
1 'polypeptide(L)'
;MASSIGLNVASTSRGAFALATTSRRSLMTSASGMHLRPRISAVAPVKSPAPLRTFIRDSASSWSTSSSSWTSSPPSPSNNQTYGAPQQQQTPLSHPLPARVFSNASSSSSSSSSSSSSTLHPPYSKHFSTTTSLYASHHFDTQAFAQRLEASGISREQADVLTEALRDVIDESISNLAKGLVTREEGDQTNYTQKVDFTRLKSELQLLERNDFALMKSENERLMADVEKLKQRLREEITRTTAGVRLDLNLEKGRIRDESAVHALKIKEVDTRIESEIAGLRTSIQSAKFNVLQYLVGVATGAGALLLAYLRMFR
;
A
#
# COMPACT_ATOMS: atom_id res chain seq x y z
N MET A 1 -62.70 9.26 14.96
CA MET A 1 -62.85 8.17 15.93
C MET A 1 -61.47 7.60 16.21
N ALA A 2 -61.09 7.60 17.49
CA ALA A 2 -59.79 7.20 18.03
C ALA A 2 -59.75 5.71 18.37
N SER A 3 -58.54 5.15 18.52
CA SER A 3 -58.08 4.06 19.43
C SER A 3 -56.80 3.44 18.85
N SER A 4 -55.58 3.78 19.31
CA SER A 4 -54.81 3.25 20.46
C SER A 4 -54.54 1.73 20.41
N ILE A 5 -53.30 1.32 20.12
CA ILE A 5 -52.25 0.82 21.05
C ILE A 5 -52.57 -0.54 21.70
N GLY A 6 -51.68 -1.51 21.44
CA GLY A 6 -51.59 -2.77 22.19
C GLY A 6 -50.34 -3.56 21.80
N LEU A 7 -49.25 -3.37 22.57
CA LEU A 7 -48.05 -4.21 22.58
C LEU A 7 -48.36 -5.51 23.32
N ASN A 8 -47.85 -6.66 22.86
CA ASN A 8 -47.52 -7.74 23.79
C ASN A 8 -46.37 -8.64 23.31
N VAL A 9 -45.63 -9.07 24.32
CA VAL A 9 -44.28 -9.62 24.33
C VAL A 9 -44.30 -11.13 24.06
N ALA A 10 -43.33 -11.66 23.32
CA ALA A 10 -43.08 -13.11 23.22
C ALA A 10 -41.60 -13.39 23.42
N SER A 11 -41.33 -14.22 24.41
CA SER A 11 -40.03 -14.62 24.94
C SER A 11 -39.35 -15.65 24.02
N THR A 12 -38.12 -15.36 23.58
CA THR A 12 -37.31 -16.27 22.75
C THR A 12 -36.50 -17.22 23.63
N SER A 13 -36.75 -18.51 23.42
CA SER A 13 -36.07 -19.65 24.03
C SER A 13 -34.59 -19.76 23.64
N ARG A 14 -33.75 -19.99 24.65
CA ARG A 14 -32.33 -20.37 24.59
C ARG A 14 -32.16 -21.80 24.10
N GLY A 15 -31.13 -22.05 23.27
CA GLY A 15 -30.59 -23.40 23.08
C GLY A 15 -29.62 -23.49 21.90
N ALA A 16 -28.31 -23.55 22.18
CA ALA A 16 -27.26 -24.14 21.33
C ALA A 16 -25.88 -23.88 21.96
N PHE A 17 -25.29 -24.91 22.57
CA PHE A 17 -24.13 -25.67 22.06
C PHE A 17 -22.80 -25.25 22.71
N ALA A 18 -22.44 -26.00 23.76
CA ALA A 18 -21.09 -26.07 24.31
C ALA A 18 -20.28 -27.11 23.51
N LEU A 19 -19.03 -26.75 23.22
CA LEU A 19 -18.03 -27.52 22.48
C LEU A 19 -16.97 -28.08 23.44
N ALA A 20 -16.34 -29.19 23.03
CA ALA A 20 -15.13 -29.82 23.58
C ALA A 20 -15.39 -30.87 24.70
N THR A 21 -14.74 -32.04 24.75
CA THR A 21 -13.37 -32.42 24.38
C THR A 21 -13.23 -33.94 24.12
N THR A 22 -12.30 -34.28 23.21
CA THR A 22 -11.26 -35.33 23.27
C THR A 22 -11.58 -36.79 23.65
N SER A 23 -11.43 -37.72 22.69
CA SER A 23 -10.79 -39.03 22.94
C SER A 23 -10.54 -39.88 21.69
N ARG A 24 -9.54 -40.78 21.82
CA ARG A 24 -9.08 -41.91 20.96
C ARG A 24 -7.88 -41.59 20.04
N ARG A 25 -6.66 -42.07 20.31
CA ARG A 25 -6.05 -43.41 20.58
C ARG A 25 -5.53 -44.06 19.29
N SER A 26 -4.21 -44.24 19.30
CA SER A 26 -3.28 -44.83 18.33
C SER A 26 -3.52 -46.33 18.05
N LEU A 27 -3.16 -46.81 16.85
CA LEU A 27 -2.63 -48.16 16.60
C LEU A 27 -1.79 -48.19 15.30
N MET A 28 -0.62 -48.85 15.40
CA MET A 28 0.34 -49.15 14.33
C MET A 28 0.10 -50.55 13.74
N THR A 29 0.51 -50.77 12.47
CA THR A 29 1.01 -52.04 11.87
C THR A 29 1.20 -51.76 10.36
N SER A 30 2.39 -51.75 9.73
CA SER A 30 3.47 -52.73 9.48
C SER A 30 3.26 -53.65 8.25
N ALA A 31 4.27 -53.56 7.35
CA ALA A 31 4.91 -54.62 6.55
C ALA A 31 4.48 -54.97 5.10
N SER A 32 5.42 -54.67 4.18
CA SER A 32 6.13 -55.63 3.28
C SER A 32 5.77 -55.78 1.79
N GLY A 33 6.84 -55.78 0.96
CA GLY A 33 6.94 -56.43 -0.35
C GLY A 33 7.52 -55.55 -1.48
N MET A 34 8.83 -55.29 -1.55
CA MET A 34 9.84 -55.92 -2.44
C MET A 34 9.52 -55.97 -3.96
N HIS A 35 10.28 -55.24 -4.80
CA HIS A 35 11.18 -55.82 -5.82
C HIS A 35 11.97 -54.78 -6.67
N LEU A 36 13.28 -55.02 -6.77
CA LEU A 36 14.24 -54.81 -7.88
C LEU A 36 14.76 -53.41 -8.31
N ARG A 37 16.08 -53.32 -8.17
CA ARG A 37 17.06 -52.43 -8.85
C ARG A 37 17.54 -53.12 -10.16
N PRO A 38 18.16 -52.43 -11.15
CA PRO A 38 19.59 -52.10 -11.02
C PRO A 38 20.09 -50.78 -11.68
N ARG A 39 21.26 -50.34 -11.16
CA ARG A 39 22.41 -49.57 -11.71
C ARG A 39 22.25 -48.83 -13.06
N ILE A 40 22.80 -47.63 -13.27
CA ILE A 40 24.21 -47.38 -13.72
C ILE A 40 24.64 -45.88 -13.50
N SER A 41 25.91 -45.74 -13.12
CA SER A 41 26.93 -44.66 -13.25
C SER A 41 26.69 -43.16 -12.99
N ALA A 42 27.57 -42.65 -12.12
CA ALA A 42 27.98 -41.26 -12.00
C ALA A 42 29.00 -40.88 -13.10
N VAL A 43 28.85 -39.69 -13.69
CA VAL A 43 29.93 -38.93 -14.36
C VAL A 43 29.63 -37.42 -14.26
N ALA A 44 30.51 -36.72 -13.56
CA ALA A 44 30.92 -35.32 -13.78
C ALA A 44 32.47 -35.35 -13.65
N PRO A 45 33.29 -34.43 -14.21
CA PRO A 45 33.00 -33.04 -14.57
C PRO A 45 33.57 -32.59 -15.94
N VAL A 46 33.13 -31.44 -16.47
CA VAL A 46 33.89 -30.68 -17.49
C VAL A 46 33.96 -29.21 -17.08
N LYS A 47 35.17 -28.67 -17.21
CA LYS A 47 35.65 -27.37 -16.75
C LYS A 47 36.29 -26.69 -17.95
N SER A 48 35.82 -25.51 -18.36
CA SER A 48 36.64 -24.46 -18.98
C SER A 48 35.83 -23.18 -19.26
N PRO A 49 36.50 -22.01 -19.36
CA PRO A 49 35.98 -20.73 -18.86
C PRO A 49 35.84 -19.63 -19.93
N ALA A 50 35.09 -18.56 -19.62
CA ALA A 50 35.28 -17.14 -20.01
C ALA A 50 33.95 -16.35 -19.95
N PRO A 51 33.96 -14.99 -19.96
CA PRO A 51 34.73 -14.09 -19.13
C PRO A 51 33.83 -13.04 -18.42
N LEU A 52 34.43 -12.34 -17.47
CA LEU A 52 33.91 -11.18 -16.72
C LEU A 52 33.36 -10.09 -17.65
N ARG A 53 32.09 -9.71 -17.47
CA ARG A 53 31.58 -8.38 -17.87
C ARG A 53 31.38 -7.55 -16.62
N THR A 54 32.24 -6.55 -16.48
CA THR A 54 32.15 -5.43 -15.57
C THR A 54 30.86 -4.65 -15.83
N PHE A 55 30.08 -4.41 -14.78
CA PHE A 55 28.97 -3.46 -14.82
C PHE A 55 29.55 -2.04 -14.82
N ILE A 56 29.48 -1.38 -15.97
CA ILE A 56 29.63 0.07 -16.07
C ILE A 56 28.38 0.71 -15.48
N ARG A 57 28.58 1.48 -14.42
CA ARG A 57 27.59 2.39 -13.82
C ARG A 57 27.59 3.65 -14.68
N ASP A 58 26.64 3.76 -15.60
CA ASP A 58 26.32 5.03 -16.24
C ASP A 58 25.23 5.74 -15.48
N SER A 59 25.64 6.90 -14.95
CA SER A 59 24.79 7.94 -14.38
C SER A 59 24.11 8.71 -15.51
N ALA A 60 22.96 9.31 -15.16
CA ALA A 60 22.18 10.29 -15.93
C ALA A 60 21.09 9.73 -16.87
N SER A 61 19.90 9.55 -16.30
CA SER A 61 18.67 9.98 -16.98
C SER A 61 17.70 10.58 -15.96
N SER A 62 17.58 11.91 -16.05
CA SER A 62 16.64 12.72 -15.31
C SER A 62 15.21 12.33 -15.66
N TRP A 63 14.48 11.76 -14.71
CA TRP A 63 13.03 11.75 -14.74
C TRP A 63 12.52 12.76 -13.72
N SER A 64 11.85 13.77 -14.25
CA SER A 64 11.19 14.85 -13.54
C SER A 64 10.21 14.29 -12.52
N THR A 65 10.37 14.66 -11.25
CA THR A 65 9.31 14.49 -10.23
C THR A 65 8.85 15.88 -9.81
N SER A 66 7.70 16.29 -10.31
CA SER A 66 6.97 17.43 -9.79
C SER A 66 6.10 16.97 -8.61
N SER A 67 6.43 17.53 -7.45
CA SER A 67 5.52 18.10 -6.45
C SER A 67 4.40 17.24 -5.85
N SER A 68 4.50 17.01 -4.54
CA SER A 68 3.42 17.43 -3.63
C SER A 68 3.97 17.73 -2.24
N SER A 69 3.88 19.01 -1.89
CA SER A 69 4.25 19.61 -0.62
C SER A 69 3.36 19.11 0.51
N TRP A 70 3.95 18.68 1.63
CA TRP A 70 3.31 18.75 2.94
C TRP A 70 4.18 19.63 3.84
N THR A 71 3.64 20.82 4.09
CA THR A 71 4.07 21.82 5.05
C THR A 71 4.01 21.26 6.47
N SER A 72 5.03 21.53 7.28
CA SER A 72 4.92 21.73 8.73
C SER A 72 6.24 22.32 9.26
N SER A 73 6.27 23.64 9.45
CA SER A 73 7.31 24.32 10.24
C SER A 73 6.83 24.47 11.70
N PRO A 74 7.69 24.29 12.71
CA PRO A 74 7.32 24.40 14.12
C PRO A 74 7.45 25.86 14.62
N PRO A 75 6.69 26.30 15.63
CA PRO A 75 6.96 27.58 16.28
C PRO A 75 7.73 27.39 17.60
N SER A 76 8.66 28.32 17.85
CA SER A 76 9.31 28.58 19.13
C SER A 76 8.92 29.99 19.63
N PRO A 77 9.06 30.30 20.93
CA PRO A 77 8.17 31.18 21.66
C PRO A 77 8.68 32.64 21.76
N SER A 78 7.75 33.57 21.98
CA SER A 78 8.07 34.87 22.59
C SER A 78 6.87 35.45 23.33
N ASN A 79 7.21 36.06 24.46
CA ASN A 79 6.36 36.53 25.56
C ASN A 79 6.12 38.05 25.40
N ASN A 80 4.89 38.55 25.55
CA ASN A 80 4.57 39.71 26.41
C ASN A 80 3.07 40.06 26.45
N GLN A 81 2.68 40.50 27.64
CA GLN A 81 1.35 40.75 28.19
C GLN A 81 0.54 41.85 27.49
N THR A 82 -0.80 41.81 27.59
CA THR A 82 -1.62 42.65 28.50
C THR A 82 -3.13 42.54 28.20
N TYR A 83 -3.90 42.55 29.29
CA TYR A 83 -5.34 42.45 29.52
C TYR A 83 -6.33 43.19 28.60
N GLY A 84 -7.54 42.62 28.47
CA GLY A 84 -8.80 43.37 28.27
C GLY A 84 -9.83 42.72 27.33
N ALA A 85 -10.97 42.30 27.88
CA ALA A 85 -12.26 42.04 27.21
C ALA A 85 -13.38 42.65 28.10
N PRO A 86 -14.67 42.78 27.72
CA PRO A 86 -15.38 42.21 26.54
C PRO A 86 -16.47 43.11 25.87
N GLN A 87 -17.06 42.68 24.73
CA GLN A 87 -18.52 42.58 24.41
C GLN A 87 -18.94 42.75 22.92
N GLN A 88 -19.74 41.75 22.46
CA GLN A 88 -21.03 41.77 21.71
C GLN A 88 -21.27 42.52 20.35
N GLN A 89 -21.57 41.70 19.32
CA GLN A 89 -22.86 41.58 18.57
C GLN A 89 -23.26 42.51 17.38
N GLN A 90 -23.45 41.85 16.20
CA GLN A 90 -24.46 42.01 15.10
C GLN A 90 -24.45 43.12 14.00
N THR A 91 -24.14 42.67 12.76
CA THR A 91 -24.86 42.84 11.43
C THR A 91 -24.94 44.24 10.73
N PRO A 92 -25.38 44.35 9.44
CA PRO A 92 -24.53 44.61 8.26
C PRO A 92 -24.92 45.91 7.51
N LEU A 93 -24.20 46.30 6.45
CA LEU A 93 -24.72 47.00 5.25
C LEU A 93 -23.59 47.31 4.24
N SER A 94 -24.03 47.70 3.04
CA SER A 94 -23.50 47.41 1.70
C SER A 94 -22.78 48.57 0.99
N HIS A 95 -22.27 48.24 -0.22
CA HIS A 95 -21.93 49.10 -1.40
C HIS A 95 -20.43 49.42 -1.63
N PRO A 96 -19.98 49.75 -2.88
CA PRO A 96 -19.78 48.84 -4.02
C PRO A 96 -18.41 49.00 -4.77
N LEU A 97 -18.06 47.96 -5.56
CA LEU A 97 -17.27 47.84 -6.83
C LEU A 97 -16.20 48.91 -7.24
N PRO A 98 -15.08 48.51 -7.88
CA PRO A 98 -15.13 48.26 -9.33
C PRO A 98 -14.38 47.00 -9.82
N ALA A 99 -14.89 46.53 -10.97
CA ALA A 99 -14.46 45.38 -11.73
C ALA A 99 -13.00 45.43 -12.18
N ARG A 100 -12.31 44.29 -12.08
CA ARG A 100 -11.13 43.98 -12.89
C ARG A 100 -11.47 42.85 -13.86
N VAL A 101 -11.34 43.21 -15.12
CA VAL A 101 -11.55 42.43 -16.34
C VAL A 101 -10.71 41.15 -16.29
N PHE A 102 -11.37 39.98 -16.30
CA PHE A 102 -10.74 38.73 -16.70
C PHE A 102 -10.96 38.56 -18.21
N SER A 103 -9.88 38.64 -18.98
CA SER A 103 -9.84 38.24 -20.38
C SER A 103 -9.98 36.72 -20.45
N ASN A 104 -11.18 36.25 -20.76
CA ASN A 104 -11.44 34.86 -21.11
C ASN A 104 -11.03 34.63 -22.57
N ALA A 105 -9.81 34.12 -22.79
CA ALA A 105 -9.40 33.58 -24.08
C ALA A 105 -9.88 32.13 -24.18
N SER A 106 -11.10 31.96 -24.69
CA SER A 106 -11.61 30.67 -25.17
C SER A 106 -10.95 30.34 -26.50
N SER A 107 -9.94 29.47 -26.48
CA SER A 107 -9.48 28.73 -27.65
C SER A 107 -10.31 27.45 -27.79
N SER A 108 -11.28 27.50 -28.70
CA SER A 108 -11.95 26.33 -29.24
C SER A 108 -10.97 25.55 -30.12
N SER A 109 -10.45 24.42 -29.63
CA SER A 109 -9.90 23.37 -30.49
C SER A 109 -10.97 22.29 -30.70
N SER A 110 -11.55 22.30 -31.88
CA SER A 110 -12.39 21.23 -32.41
C SER A 110 -11.52 20.02 -32.73
N SER A 111 -11.43 19.06 -31.82
CA SER A 111 -10.95 17.71 -32.11
C SER A 111 -12.04 16.93 -32.84
N SER A 112 -12.03 17.01 -34.17
CA SER A 112 -12.72 16.04 -35.01
C SER A 112 -11.94 14.73 -34.98
N SER A 113 -12.51 13.73 -34.31
CA SER A 113 -12.09 12.34 -34.38
C SER A 113 -12.40 11.78 -35.77
N SER A 114 -11.43 11.86 -36.68
CA SER A 114 -11.39 11.02 -37.87
C SER A 114 -10.47 9.84 -37.57
N SER A 115 -11.13 8.70 -37.34
CA SER A 115 -10.53 7.38 -37.31
C SER A 115 -9.97 7.02 -38.68
N SER A 116 -8.67 7.19 -38.85
CA SER A 116 -7.90 6.47 -39.86
C SER A 116 -6.45 6.38 -39.40
N SER A 117 -6.21 5.58 -38.36
CA SER A 117 -4.89 5.05 -38.09
C SER A 117 -4.56 4.07 -39.22
N SER A 118 -3.96 4.60 -40.28
CA SER A 118 -3.15 3.83 -41.20
C SER A 118 -1.97 3.27 -40.40
N THR A 119 -2.17 2.11 -39.76
CA THR A 119 -1.06 1.21 -39.48
C THR A 119 -0.43 0.92 -40.83
N LEU A 120 0.71 1.55 -41.08
CA LEU A 120 1.67 1.15 -42.10
C LEU A 120 2.17 -0.25 -41.71
N HIS A 121 1.32 -1.25 -41.93
CA HIS A 121 1.81 -2.58 -42.21
C HIS A 121 2.62 -2.43 -43.49
N PRO A 122 3.91 -2.84 -43.53
CA PRO A 122 4.50 -3.10 -44.82
C PRO A 122 3.52 -4.06 -45.52
N PRO A 123 3.07 -3.77 -46.75
CA PRO A 123 2.43 -4.81 -47.51
C PRO A 123 3.53 -5.83 -47.68
N TYR A 124 3.50 -6.90 -46.88
CA TYR A 124 3.96 -8.19 -47.35
C TYR A 124 3.02 -8.51 -48.51
N SER A 125 3.27 -7.85 -49.64
CA SER A 125 3.00 -8.36 -50.96
C SER A 125 3.76 -9.67 -50.97
N LYS A 126 3.08 -10.72 -50.51
CA LYS A 126 3.41 -12.07 -50.88
C LYS A 126 3.15 -12.08 -52.37
N HIS A 127 4.13 -11.61 -53.13
CA HIS A 127 4.33 -12.05 -54.49
C HIS A 127 4.59 -13.55 -54.36
N PHE A 128 3.51 -14.31 -54.23
CA PHE A 128 3.50 -15.67 -54.72
C PHE A 128 3.66 -15.49 -56.22
N SER A 129 4.91 -15.45 -56.65
CA SER A 129 5.25 -15.96 -57.96
C SER A 129 4.75 -17.39 -57.93
N THR A 130 3.52 -17.60 -58.37
CA THR A 130 3.15 -18.87 -58.96
C THR A 130 4.12 -18.99 -60.13
N THR A 131 5.27 -19.62 -59.90
CA THR A 131 6.07 -20.16 -60.97
C THR A 131 5.11 -21.13 -61.66
N THR A 132 4.50 -20.63 -62.74
CA THR A 132 3.66 -21.41 -63.62
C THR A 132 4.51 -22.62 -63.97
N SER A 133 4.10 -23.78 -63.43
CA SER A 133 4.46 -25.11 -63.87
C SER A 133 5.73 -25.15 -64.74
N LEU A 134 6.91 -25.23 -64.10
CA LEU A 134 8.11 -25.76 -64.77
C LEU A 134 7.98 -27.28 -65.08
N TYR A 135 6.77 -27.83 -64.97
CA TYR A 135 6.35 -29.05 -65.66
C TYR A 135 5.87 -28.79 -67.09
N ALA A 136 6.15 -27.63 -67.68
CA ALA A 136 6.31 -27.60 -69.13
C ALA A 136 7.47 -28.55 -69.41
N SER A 137 7.13 -29.75 -69.90
CA SER A 137 8.09 -30.82 -70.11
C SER A 137 9.08 -30.33 -71.17
N HIS A 138 10.17 -29.71 -70.69
CA HIS A 138 11.27 -29.26 -71.51
C HIS A 138 12.09 -30.51 -71.78
N HIS A 139 11.50 -31.39 -72.57
CA HIS A 139 12.17 -32.57 -73.07
C HIS A 139 13.27 -32.06 -73.98
N PHE A 140 14.51 -32.25 -73.54
CA PHE A 140 15.67 -31.93 -74.36
C PHE A 140 15.59 -32.80 -75.61
N ASP A 141 15.26 -32.19 -76.74
CA ASP A 141 15.13 -32.88 -78.02
C ASP A 141 16.53 -33.22 -78.55
N THR A 142 16.98 -34.41 -78.16
CA THR A 142 18.28 -34.97 -78.52
C THR A 142 18.43 -35.16 -80.03
N GLN A 143 17.35 -35.48 -80.75
CA GLN A 143 17.41 -35.74 -82.19
C GLN A 143 17.52 -34.45 -82.99
N ALA A 144 16.73 -33.43 -82.66
CA ALA A 144 16.84 -32.13 -83.31
C ALA A 144 18.17 -31.44 -82.97
N PHE A 145 18.74 -31.69 -81.79
CA PHE A 145 20.05 -31.18 -81.42
C PHE A 145 21.19 -31.87 -82.19
N ALA A 146 21.17 -33.20 -82.30
CA ALA A 146 22.14 -33.97 -83.08
C ALA A 146 22.12 -33.59 -84.57
N GLN A 147 20.94 -33.45 -85.18
CA GLN A 147 20.80 -33.03 -86.59
C GLN A 147 21.37 -31.62 -86.85
N ARG A 148 21.30 -30.72 -85.87
CA ARG A 148 21.90 -29.37 -85.98
C ARG A 148 23.42 -29.41 -85.87
N LEU A 149 23.97 -30.31 -85.06
CA LEU A 149 25.42 -30.54 -84.97
C LEU A 149 25.98 -31.13 -86.28
N GLU A 150 25.26 -32.05 -86.90
CA GLU A 150 25.60 -32.58 -88.23
C GLU A 150 25.58 -31.51 -89.32
N ALA A 151 24.55 -30.66 -89.32
CA ALA A 151 24.45 -29.54 -90.26
C ALA A 151 25.57 -28.50 -90.10
N SER A 152 26.24 -28.48 -88.94
CA SER A 152 27.39 -27.62 -88.64
C SER A 152 28.75 -28.31 -88.85
N GLY A 153 28.76 -29.53 -89.42
CA GLY A 153 29.96 -30.23 -89.87
C GLY A 153 30.55 -31.22 -88.86
N ILE A 154 29.83 -31.55 -87.79
CA ILE A 154 30.22 -32.55 -86.78
C ILE A 154 29.76 -33.94 -87.24
N SER A 155 30.55 -34.99 -87.03
CA SER A 155 30.13 -36.35 -87.41
C SER A 155 28.95 -36.82 -86.55
N ARG A 156 28.09 -37.68 -87.11
CA ARG A 156 26.90 -38.20 -86.40
C ARG A 156 27.26 -38.83 -85.06
N GLU A 157 28.33 -39.61 -85.02
CA GLU A 157 28.80 -40.28 -83.80
C GLU A 157 29.26 -39.27 -82.72
N GLN A 158 29.93 -38.19 -83.12
CA GLN A 158 30.34 -37.13 -82.20
C GLN A 158 29.15 -36.30 -81.72
N ALA A 159 28.18 -36.04 -82.60
CA ALA A 159 26.95 -35.35 -82.26
C ALA A 159 26.12 -36.14 -81.23
N ASP A 160 26.01 -37.46 -81.39
CA ASP A 160 25.30 -38.33 -80.45
C ASP A 160 25.98 -38.33 -79.05
N VAL A 161 27.32 -38.39 -78.99
CA VAL A 161 28.07 -38.34 -77.71
C VAL A 161 27.93 -36.98 -77.00
N LEU A 162 28.03 -35.87 -77.73
CA LEU A 162 27.86 -34.53 -77.15
C LEU A 162 26.42 -34.30 -76.65
N THR A 163 25.44 -34.86 -77.36
CA THR A 163 24.04 -34.78 -76.99
C THR A 163 23.76 -35.55 -75.71
N GLU A 164 24.34 -36.74 -75.54
CA GLU A 164 24.19 -37.54 -74.31
C GLU A 164 24.85 -36.85 -73.10
N ALA A 165 26.06 -36.30 -73.26
CA ALA A 165 26.73 -35.57 -72.18
C ALA A 165 25.94 -34.32 -71.72
N LEU A 166 25.30 -33.60 -72.66
CA LEU A 166 24.44 -32.47 -72.32
C LEU A 166 23.15 -32.90 -71.63
N ARG A 167 22.57 -34.03 -72.04
CA ARG A 167 21.41 -34.61 -71.39
C ARG A 167 21.71 -34.93 -69.92
N ASP A 168 22.85 -35.56 -69.63
CA ASP A 168 23.27 -35.87 -68.27
C ASP A 168 23.43 -34.62 -67.40
N VAL A 169 24.06 -33.55 -67.93
CA VAL A 169 24.23 -32.28 -67.21
C VAL A 169 22.88 -31.60 -66.96
N ILE A 170 21.97 -31.64 -67.94
CA ILE A 170 20.63 -31.07 -67.81
C ILE A 170 19.82 -31.86 -66.77
N ASP A 171 19.82 -33.18 -66.81
CA ASP A 171 19.09 -34.04 -65.87
C ASP A 171 19.62 -33.86 -64.43
N GLU A 172 20.94 -33.76 -64.25
CA GLU A 172 21.53 -33.45 -62.94
C GLU A 172 21.13 -32.04 -62.47
N SER A 173 21.12 -31.04 -63.37
CA SER A 173 20.72 -29.67 -63.02
C SER A 173 19.25 -29.58 -62.62
N ILE A 174 18.34 -30.30 -63.32
CA ILE A 174 16.91 -30.34 -63.01
C ILE A 174 16.69 -31.07 -61.68
N SER A 175 17.37 -32.18 -61.44
CA SER A 175 17.34 -32.91 -60.18
C SER A 175 17.81 -32.04 -59.01
N ASN A 176 18.91 -31.32 -59.19
CA ASN A 176 19.44 -30.41 -58.18
C ASN A 176 18.51 -29.22 -57.89
N LEU A 177 17.88 -28.65 -58.92
CA LEU A 177 16.86 -27.61 -58.76
C LEU A 177 15.62 -28.16 -58.03
N ALA A 178 15.15 -29.34 -58.42
CA ALA A 178 13.99 -29.98 -57.81
C ALA A 178 14.20 -30.29 -56.32
N LYS A 179 15.41 -30.67 -55.90
CA LYS A 179 15.75 -30.92 -54.47
C LYS A 179 15.58 -29.69 -53.58
N GLY A 180 15.73 -28.48 -54.12
CA GLY A 180 15.54 -27.22 -53.38
C GLY A 180 14.11 -26.67 -53.40
N LEU A 181 13.23 -27.27 -54.22
CA LEU A 181 11.85 -26.86 -54.36
C LEU A 181 10.95 -27.71 -53.47
N VAL A 182 9.95 -27.06 -52.87
CA VAL A 182 8.92 -27.73 -52.08
C VAL A 182 7.70 -27.99 -52.96
N THR A 183 7.13 -29.18 -52.84
CA THR A 183 5.89 -29.51 -53.55
C THR A 183 4.74 -28.65 -53.04
N ARG A 184 3.75 -28.34 -53.90
CA ARG A 184 2.59 -27.56 -53.45
C ARG A 184 1.83 -28.23 -52.31
N GLU A 185 1.69 -29.56 -52.37
CA GLU A 185 1.07 -30.37 -51.33
C GLU A 185 1.74 -30.15 -49.97
N GLU A 186 3.08 -30.25 -49.92
CA GLU A 186 3.85 -30.07 -48.68
C GLU A 186 3.83 -28.61 -48.20
N GLY A 187 3.86 -27.63 -49.11
CA GLY A 187 3.67 -26.22 -48.80
C GLY A 187 2.30 -25.92 -48.19
N ASP A 188 1.24 -26.52 -48.73
CA ASP A 188 -0.12 -26.35 -48.24
C ASP A 188 -0.35 -27.07 -46.90
N GLN A 189 0.23 -28.26 -46.73
CA GLN A 189 0.19 -29.00 -45.46
C GLN A 189 0.91 -28.23 -44.34
N THR A 190 2.11 -27.72 -44.60
CA THR A 190 2.85 -26.91 -43.61
C THR A 190 2.11 -25.62 -43.29
N ASN A 191 1.49 -24.97 -44.29
CA ASN A 191 0.67 -23.78 -44.06
C ASN A 191 -0.57 -24.09 -43.20
N TYR A 192 -1.23 -25.21 -43.45
CA TYR A 192 -2.39 -25.64 -42.68
C TYR A 192 -2.03 -25.91 -41.22
N THR A 193 -0.95 -26.66 -40.97
CA THR A 193 -0.45 -26.93 -39.61
C THR A 193 -0.13 -25.63 -38.88
N GLN A 194 0.61 -24.71 -39.51
CA GLN A 194 0.91 -23.40 -38.92
C GLN A 194 -0.35 -22.60 -38.57
N LYS A 195 -1.39 -22.65 -39.41
CA LYS A 195 -2.68 -21.97 -39.13
C LYS A 195 -3.41 -22.58 -37.95
N VAL A 196 -3.43 -23.90 -37.84
CA VAL A 196 -4.04 -24.61 -36.71
C VAL A 196 -3.29 -24.27 -35.43
N ASP A 197 -1.95 -24.32 -35.45
CA ASP A 197 -1.09 -23.98 -34.31
C ASP A 197 -1.28 -22.54 -33.87
N PHE A 198 -1.35 -21.59 -34.82
CA PHE A 198 -1.62 -20.19 -34.51
C PHE A 198 -3.00 -19.99 -33.88
N THR A 199 -4.01 -20.71 -34.39
CA THR A 199 -5.37 -20.66 -33.85
C THR A 199 -5.41 -21.22 -32.43
N ARG A 200 -4.69 -22.33 -32.19
CA ARG A 200 -4.54 -22.94 -30.88
C ARG A 200 -3.84 -21.99 -29.90
N LEU A 201 -2.67 -21.47 -30.27
CA LEU A 201 -1.91 -20.53 -29.45
C LEU A 201 -2.74 -19.29 -29.10
N LYS A 202 -3.49 -18.76 -30.08
CA LYS A 202 -4.40 -17.65 -29.85
C LYS A 202 -5.48 -17.99 -28.82
N SER A 203 -6.07 -19.18 -28.90
CA SER A 203 -7.08 -19.63 -27.94
C SER A 203 -6.51 -19.83 -26.53
N GLU A 204 -5.30 -20.38 -26.42
CA GLU A 204 -4.59 -20.59 -25.15
C GLU A 204 -4.21 -19.24 -24.52
N LEU A 205 -3.66 -18.31 -25.32
CA LEU A 205 -3.35 -16.95 -24.87
C LEU A 205 -4.60 -16.23 -24.37
N GLN A 206 -5.70 -16.28 -25.13
CA GLN A 206 -6.93 -15.61 -24.76
C GLN A 206 -7.55 -16.20 -23.47
N LEU A 207 -7.37 -17.50 -23.23
CA LEU A 207 -7.79 -18.15 -22.00
C LEU A 207 -6.94 -17.70 -20.81
N LEU A 208 -5.61 -17.68 -20.97
CA LEU A 208 -4.68 -17.21 -19.95
C LEU A 208 -4.95 -15.74 -19.59
N GLU A 209 -5.07 -14.86 -20.59
CA GLU A 209 -5.39 -13.44 -20.36
C GLU A 209 -6.69 -13.26 -19.57
N ARG A 210 -7.73 -14.05 -19.89
CA ARG A 210 -8.99 -14.00 -19.13
C ARG A 210 -8.85 -14.54 -17.72
N ASN A 211 -8.06 -15.59 -17.53
CA ASN A 211 -7.82 -16.18 -16.21
C ASN A 211 -7.02 -15.21 -15.33
N ASP A 212 -5.91 -14.68 -15.84
CA ASP A 212 -5.06 -13.70 -15.14
C ASP A 212 -5.85 -12.44 -14.82
N PHE A 213 -6.65 -11.94 -15.77
CA PHE A 213 -7.52 -10.79 -15.51
C PHE A 213 -8.54 -11.07 -14.41
N ALA A 214 -9.16 -12.25 -14.41
CA ALA A 214 -10.12 -12.63 -13.37
C ALA A 214 -9.44 -12.76 -12.00
N LEU A 215 -8.24 -13.37 -11.94
CA LEU A 215 -7.45 -13.49 -10.73
C LEU A 215 -7.05 -12.11 -10.20
N MET A 216 -6.43 -11.27 -11.03
CA MET A 216 -6.03 -9.92 -10.67
C MET A 216 -7.22 -9.08 -10.20
N LYS A 217 -8.36 -9.18 -10.88
CA LYS A 217 -9.59 -8.48 -10.48
C LYS A 217 -10.06 -8.95 -9.10
N SER A 218 -10.10 -10.26 -8.86
CA SER A 218 -10.51 -10.81 -7.57
C SER A 218 -9.56 -10.43 -6.43
N GLU A 219 -8.25 -10.39 -6.69
CA GLU A 219 -7.27 -9.91 -5.71
C GLU A 219 -7.42 -8.42 -5.44
N ASN A 220 -7.67 -7.61 -6.47
CA ASN A 220 -7.91 -6.18 -6.29
C ASN A 220 -9.17 -5.92 -5.45
N GLU A 221 -10.28 -6.61 -5.74
CA GLU A 221 -11.51 -6.53 -4.94
C GLU A 221 -11.27 -6.97 -3.48
N ARG A 222 -10.51 -8.06 -3.27
CA ARG A 222 -10.10 -8.51 -1.93
C ARG A 222 -9.27 -7.46 -1.20
N LEU A 223 -8.26 -6.90 -1.86
CA LEU A 223 -7.40 -5.87 -1.29
C LEU A 223 -8.18 -4.60 -0.96
N MET A 224 -9.11 -4.17 -1.82
CA MET A 224 -10.00 -3.04 -1.53
C MET A 224 -10.86 -3.30 -0.29
N ALA A 225 -11.41 -4.52 -0.14
CA ALA A 225 -12.17 -4.90 1.05
C ALA A 225 -11.31 -4.88 2.32
N ASP A 226 -10.08 -5.39 2.25
CA ASP A 226 -9.13 -5.37 3.36
C ASP A 226 -8.74 -3.94 3.76
N VAL A 227 -8.55 -3.04 2.79
CA VAL A 227 -8.29 -1.61 3.03
C VAL A 227 -9.46 -0.94 3.75
N GLU A 228 -10.69 -1.13 3.30
CA GLU A 228 -11.85 -0.50 3.97
C GLU A 228 -12.05 -1.08 5.37
N LYS A 229 -11.81 -2.38 5.57
CA LYS A 229 -11.83 -3.02 6.89
C LYS A 229 -10.76 -2.44 7.82
N LEU A 230 -9.55 -2.23 7.33
CA LEU A 230 -8.46 -1.68 8.13
C LEU A 230 -8.72 -0.22 8.50
N LYS A 231 -9.24 0.57 7.56
CA LYS A 231 -9.67 1.95 7.77
C LYS A 231 -10.80 2.05 8.80
N GLN A 232 -11.75 1.11 8.78
CA GLN A 232 -12.81 1.05 9.77
C GLN A 232 -12.25 0.74 11.17
N ARG A 233 -11.40 -0.28 11.29
CA ARG A 233 -10.71 -0.60 12.56
C ARG A 233 -9.91 0.58 13.10
N LEU A 234 -9.17 1.27 12.23
CA LEU A 234 -8.39 2.44 12.63
C LEU A 234 -9.28 3.55 13.20
N ARG A 235 -10.43 3.82 12.56
CA ARG A 235 -11.41 4.80 13.08
C ARG A 235 -11.96 4.39 14.44
N GLU A 236 -12.27 3.12 14.63
CA GLU A 236 -12.73 2.58 15.91
C GLU A 236 -11.66 2.71 17.00
N GLU A 237 -10.40 2.38 16.70
CA GLU A 237 -9.28 2.51 17.64
C GLU A 237 -8.97 3.97 17.99
N ILE A 238 -9.01 4.88 17.01
CA ILE A 238 -8.86 6.32 17.26
C ILE A 238 -9.97 6.82 18.18
N THR A 239 -11.22 6.43 17.92
CA THR A 239 -12.37 6.85 18.72
C THR A 239 -12.27 6.28 20.15
N ARG A 240 -11.91 5.00 20.28
CA ARG A 240 -11.70 4.33 21.57
C ARG A 240 -10.59 4.99 22.37
N THR A 241 -9.44 5.23 21.75
CA THR A 241 -8.28 5.87 22.40
C THR A 241 -8.59 7.30 22.81
N THR A 242 -9.26 8.07 21.96
CA THR A 242 -9.68 9.45 22.27
C THR A 242 -10.67 9.49 23.43
N ALA A 243 -11.63 8.56 23.46
CA ALA A 243 -12.56 8.43 24.58
C ALA A 243 -11.84 8.03 25.87
N GLY A 244 -10.86 7.12 25.80
CA GLY A 244 -10.00 6.72 26.91
C GLY A 244 -9.24 7.91 27.49
N VAL A 245 -8.50 8.65 26.66
CA VAL A 245 -7.74 9.84 27.09
C VAL A 245 -8.66 10.89 27.72
N ARG A 246 -9.85 11.12 27.15
CA ARG A 246 -10.82 12.06 27.73
C ARG A 246 -11.31 11.60 29.10
N LEU A 247 -11.57 10.31 29.28
CA LEU A 247 -11.95 9.75 30.57
C LEU A 247 -10.82 9.90 31.59
N ASP A 248 -9.60 9.53 31.21
CA ASP A 248 -8.41 9.62 32.08
C ASP A 248 -8.20 11.07 32.56
N LEU A 249 -8.27 12.05 31.66
CA LEU A 249 -8.18 13.47 32.02
C LEU A 249 -9.31 13.92 32.95
N ASN A 250 -10.54 13.45 32.73
CA ASN A 250 -11.67 13.80 33.57
C ASN A 250 -11.53 13.19 34.98
N LEU A 251 -11.08 11.95 35.08
CA LEU A 251 -10.81 11.29 36.37
C LEU A 251 -9.67 11.99 37.09
N GLU A 252 -8.59 12.31 36.39
CA GLU A 252 -7.44 13.01 36.95
C GLU A 252 -7.79 14.43 37.42
N LYS A 253 -8.61 15.15 36.65
CA LYS A 253 -9.16 16.45 37.08
C LYS A 253 -10.02 16.32 38.33
N GLY A 254 -10.81 15.24 38.42
CA GLY A 254 -11.58 14.90 39.62
C GLY A 254 -10.67 14.68 40.83
N ARG A 255 -9.64 13.85 40.68
CA ARG A 255 -8.62 13.55 41.70
C ARG A 255 -7.93 14.82 42.20
N ILE A 256 -7.45 15.67 41.30
CA ILE A 256 -6.78 16.94 41.65
C ILE A 256 -7.74 17.84 42.45
N ARG A 257 -9.02 17.89 42.09
CA ARG A 257 -10.01 18.69 42.82
C ARG A 257 -10.25 18.14 44.23
N ASP A 258 -10.36 16.83 44.36
CA ASP A 258 -10.59 16.20 45.67
C ASP A 258 -9.36 16.37 46.58
N GLU A 259 -8.15 16.21 46.03
CA GLU A 259 -6.90 16.50 46.76
C GLU A 259 -6.77 17.97 47.14
N SER A 260 -7.12 18.89 46.23
CA SER A 260 -7.16 20.33 46.51
C SER A 260 -8.15 20.66 47.64
N ALA A 261 -9.32 20.03 47.67
CA ALA A 261 -10.29 20.21 48.74
C ALA A 261 -9.76 19.69 50.09
N VAL A 262 -9.09 18.53 50.09
CA VAL A 262 -8.42 18.00 51.29
C VAL A 262 -7.33 18.96 51.79
N HIS A 263 -6.52 19.53 50.90
CA HIS A 263 -5.52 20.54 51.28
C HIS A 263 -6.17 21.80 51.85
N ALA A 264 -7.26 22.29 51.26
CA ALA A 264 -8.00 23.44 51.75
C ALA A 264 -8.54 23.21 53.17
N LEU A 265 -9.06 22.00 53.46
CA LEU A 265 -9.51 21.62 54.80
C LEU A 265 -8.37 21.58 55.81
N LYS A 266 -7.24 20.97 55.45
CA LYS A 266 -6.04 20.93 56.32
C LYS A 266 -5.50 22.33 56.63
N ILE A 267 -5.49 23.22 55.63
CA ILE A 267 -5.09 24.62 55.84
C ILE A 267 -6.04 25.28 56.85
N LYS A 268 -7.35 25.13 56.66
CA LYS A 268 -8.34 25.71 57.57
C LYS A 268 -8.24 25.16 59.00
N GLU A 269 -8.01 23.85 59.16
CA GLU A 269 -7.79 23.25 60.47
C GLU A 269 -6.55 23.84 61.15
N VAL A 270 -5.43 23.94 60.44
CA VAL A 270 -4.20 24.56 60.97
C VAL A 270 -4.44 26.03 61.31
N ASP A 271 -5.18 26.77 60.48
CA ASP A 271 -5.52 28.17 60.73
C ASP A 271 -6.32 28.34 62.03
N THR A 272 -7.37 27.52 62.22
CA THR A 272 -8.14 27.51 63.47
C THR A 272 -7.31 27.11 64.69
N ARG A 273 -6.35 26.19 64.51
CA ARG A 273 -5.42 25.80 65.58
C ARG A 273 -4.51 26.96 65.96
N ILE A 274 -3.95 27.68 64.99
CA ILE A 274 -3.14 28.88 65.22
C ILE A 274 -3.95 29.93 65.98
N GLU A 275 -5.18 30.21 65.57
CA GLU A 275 -6.06 31.15 66.27
C GLU A 275 -6.30 30.74 67.74
N SER A 276 -6.52 29.44 67.98
CA SER A 276 -6.70 28.90 69.34
C SER A 276 -5.43 29.03 70.19
N GLU A 277 -4.25 28.78 69.60
CA GLU A 277 -2.96 28.93 70.27
C GLU A 277 -2.68 30.40 70.59
N ILE A 278 -3.01 31.33 69.68
CA ILE A 278 -2.90 32.79 69.92
C ILE A 278 -3.83 33.23 71.06
N ALA A 279 -5.08 32.77 71.09
CA ALA A 279 -6.02 33.08 72.17
C ALA A 279 -5.54 32.50 73.52
N GLY A 280 -4.97 31.30 73.50
CA GLY A 280 -4.33 30.67 74.65
C GLY A 280 -3.15 31.50 75.17
N LEU A 281 -2.21 31.87 74.29
CA LEU A 281 -1.07 32.73 74.63
C LEU A 281 -1.53 34.09 75.19
N ARG A 282 -2.54 34.71 74.60
CA ARG A 282 -3.12 35.97 75.09
C ARG A 282 -3.66 35.82 76.50
N THR A 283 -4.36 34.73 76.80
CA THR A 283 -4.89 34.43 78.14
C THR A 283 -3.76 34.19 79.14
N SER A 284 -2.74 33.40 78.77
CA SER A 284 -1.55 33.17 79.59
C SER A 284 -0.82 34.49 79.93
N ILE A 285 -0.71 35.42 78.97
CA ILE A 285 -0.14 36.75 79.21
C ILE A 285 -1.00 37.57 80.19
N GLN A 286 -2.32 37.55 80.05
CA GLN A 286 -3.21 38.26 80.98
C GLN A 286 -3.12 37.68 82.40
N SER A 287 -3.06 36.35 82.53
CA SER A 287 -2.81 35.68 83.82
C SER A 287 -1.46 36.08 84.41
N ALA A 288 -0.39 36.09 83.61
CA ALA A 288 0.93 36.52 84.06
C ALA A 288 0.93 37.99 84.55
N LYS A 289 0.26 38.90 83.82
CA LYS A 289 0.08 40.30 84.26
C LYS A 289 -0.67 40.39 85.59
N PHE A 290 -1.74 39.62 85.75
CA PHE A 290 -2.51 39.60 87.00
C PHE A 290 -1.69 39.06 88.17
N ASN A 291 -0.91 38.01 87.97
CA ASN A 291 0.00 37.47 88.99
C ASN A 291 1.01 38.53 89.43
N VAL A 292 1.63 39.26 88.49
CA VAL A 292 2.54 40.38 88.83
C VAL A 292 1.80 41.46 89.63
N LEU A 293 0.57 41.80 89.24
CA LEU A 293 -0.25 42.77 89.96
C LEU A 293 -0.56 42.31 91.40
N GLN A 294 -0.86 41.02 91.61
CA GLN A 294 -1.06 40.44 92.94
C GLN A 294 0.20 40.53 93.80
N TYR A 295 1.38 40.19 93.25
CA TYR A 295 2.65 40.35 93.97
C TYR A 295 2.89 41.81 94.35
N LEU A 296 2.61 42.75 93.44
CA LEU A 296 2.74 44.18 93.71
C LEU A 296 1.82 44.63 94.86
N VAL A 297 0.55 44.20 94.85
CA VAL A 297 -0.41 44.49 95.93
C VAL A 297 0.06 43.89 97.26
N GLY A 298 0.56 42.65 97.24
CA GLY A 298 1.11 41.99 98.43
C GLY A 298 2.31 42.74 99.02
N VAL A 299 3.27 43.14 98.18
CA VAL A 299 4.45 43.91 98.62
C VAL A 299 4.07 45.31 99.12
N ALA A 300 3.19 46.02 98.40
CA ALA A 300 2.73 47.34 98.81
C ALA A 300 1.97 47.30 100.16
N THR A 301 1.11 46.29 100.34
CA THR A 301 0.39 46.07 101.60
C THR A 301 1.34 45.70 102.74
N GLY A 302 2.31 44.82 102.50
CA GLY A 302 3.33 44.45 103.48
C GLY A 302 4.20 45.63 103.89
N ALA A 303 4.67 46.43 102.93
CA ALA A 303 5.42 47.65 103.19
C ALA A 303 4.59 48.69 103.96
N GLY A 304 3.32 48.89 103.59
CA GLY A 304 2.39 49.77 104.31
C GLY A 304 2.15 49.32 105.74
N ALA A 305 1.97 48.01 105.99
CA ALA A 305 1.82 47.46 107.33
C ALA A 305 3.08 47.66 108.19
N LEU A 306 4.27 47.46 107.61
CA LEU A 306 5.54 47.74 108.28
C LEU A 306 5.71 49.22 108.61
N LEU A 307 5.35 50.13 107.68
CA LEU A 307 5.38 51.57 107.92
C LEU A 307 4.44 51.97 109.06
N LEU A 308 3.22 51.43 109.08
CA LEU A 308 2.26 51.66 110.18
C LEU A 308 2.78 51.10 111.52
N ALA A 309 3.42 49.93 111.50
CA ALA A 309 4.06 49.36 112.69
C ALA A 309 5.22 50.24 113.19
N TYR A 310 6.05 50.78 112.28
CA TYR A 310 7.13 51.69 112.59
C TYR A 310 6.62 53.02 113.18
N LEU A 311 5.62 53.65 112.54
CA LEU A 311 4.98 54.86 113.07
C LEU A 311 4.35 54.63 114.45
N ARG A 312 3.85 53.42 114.72
CA ARG A 312 3.34 53.04 116.04
C ARG A 312 4.44 52.83 117.08
N MET A 313 5.62 52.34 116.71
CA MET A 313 6.75 52.16 117.62
C MET A 313 7.39 53.50 118.02
N PHE A 314 7.30 54.52 117.17
CA PHE A 314 7.89 55.85 117.38
C PHE A 314 6.95 56.87 118.06
N ARG A 315 5.72 56.48 118.40
CA ARG A 315 4.73 57.29 119.12
C ARG A 315 4.47 56.71 120.50
#